data_AF-A0A497BWH6-F1
#
_entry.id   AF-A0A497BWH6-F1
#
_cell.length_a   1.000
_cell.length_b   1.000
_cell.length_c   1.000
_cell.angle_alpha   90.00
_cell.angle_beta   90.00
_cell.angle_gamma   90.00
#
_symmetry.space_group_name_H-M   'P 1'
#
loop_
_entity.id
_entity.type
_entity.pdbx_description
1 polymer ?
#
loop_
_entity_poly.entity_id
_entity_poly.type
_entity_poly.pdbx_seq_one_letter_code
_entity_poly.pdbx_strand_id
1 'polypeptide(L)'
;EKDIAQATVRIDQAVIDAVDDDWREYLYDLRTVDDIVKHVAYNLIENGIGLSQMDGWADQPDSNARVIDWPEFYYDLEVVEMK
;
A
#
# COMPACT_ATOMS: atom_id res chain seq x y z
N GLU A 1 -11.88 21.34 -4.96
CA GLU A 1 -10.59 21.09 -4.27
C GLU A 1 -9.81 20.03 -5.05
N LYS A 2 -8.58 19.66 -4.65
CA LYS A 2 -8.08 18.33 -5.00
C LYS A 2 -8.96 17.34 -4.26
N ASP A 3 -9.59 16.41 -4.96
CA ASP A 3 -10.33 15.32 -4.33
C ASP A 3 -9.32 14.50 -3.50
N ILE A 4 -9.44 14.56 -2.18
CA ILE A 4 -8.58 13.79 -1.27
C ILE A 4 -9.24 12.43 -1.07
N ALA A 5 -8.72 11.42 -1.76
CA ALA A 5 -9.04 10.02 -1.50
C ALA A 5 -8.37 9.57 -0.19
N GLN A 6 -9.14 8.96 0.70
CA GLN A 6 -8.63 8.34 1.94
C GLN A 6 -8.84 6.84 1.87
N ALA A 7 -7.84 6.06 2.28
CA ALA A 7 -7.93 4.62 2.39
C ALA A 7 -7.49 4.17 3.79
N THR A 8 -8.07 3.08 4.28
CA THR A 8 -7.61 2.44 5.51
C THR A 8 -6.93 1.13 5.16
N VAL A 9 -5.67 0.98 5.59
CA VAL A 9 -4.89 -0.24 5.41
C VAL A 9 -4.72 -0.93 6.75
N ARG A 10 -4.93 -2.25 6.77
CA ARG A 10 -4.56 -3.11 7.91
C ARG A 10 -3.22 -3.76 7.59
N ILE A 11 -2.26 -3.60 8.49
CA ILE A 11 -0.92 -4.20 8.40
C ILE A 11 -0.67 -4.97 9.70
N ASP A 12 -0.32 -6.24 9.59
CA ASP A 12 0.07 -7.09 10.72
C ASP A 12 1.50 -6.80 11.17
N GLN A 13 1.78 -7.01 12.47
CA GLN A 13 3.12 -6.83 13.02
C GLN A 13 4.16 -7.72 12.32
N ALA A 14 3.76 -8.90 11.84
CA ALA A 14 4.64 -9.79 11.06
C ALA A 14 5.22 -9.11 9.81
N VAL A 15 4.52 -8.14 9.21
CA VAL A 15 5.00 -7.37 8.05
C VAL A 15 6.10 -6.39 8.44
N ILE A 16 6.01 -5.81 9.64
CA ILE A 16 7.00 -4.89 10.19
C ILE A 16 8.27 -5.67 10.58
N ASP A 17 8.08 -6.86 11.14
CA ASP A 17 9.15 -7.73 11.61
C ASP A 17 9.83 -8.52 10.48
N ALA A 18 9.17 -8.66 9.32
CA ALA A 18 9.70 -9.41 8.17
C ALA A 18 10.93 -8.77 7.53
N VAL A 19 11.14 -7.46 7.74
CA VAL A 19 12.28 -6.74 7.18
C VAL A 19 13.33 -6.57 8.27
N ASP A 20 14.41 -7.33 8.17
CA ASP A 20 15.58 -7.12 9.03
C ASP A 20 16.37 -5.85 8.61
N ASP A 21 17.25 -5.41 9.50
CA ASP A 21 18.06 -4.20 9.27
C ASP A 21 19.01 -4.36 8.07
N ASP A 22 19.39 -5.60 7.73
CA ASP A 22 20.30 -5.90 6.62
C ASP A 22 19.61 -5.68 5.26
N TRP A 23 18.33 -6.04 5.12
CA TRP A 23 17.55 -5.75 3.91
C TRP A 23 17.26 -4.25 3.75
N ARG A 24 17.02 -3.54 4.87
CA ARG A 24 16.79 -2.08 4.92
C ARG A 24 18.04 -1.29 4.51
N GLU A 25 19.25 -1.75 4.80
CA GLU A 25 20.46 -1.00 4.45
C GLU A 25 20.80 -1.01 2.95
N TYR A 26 20.37 -2.04 2.21
CA TYR A 26 20.88 -2.29 0.86
C TYR A 26 19.96 -1.87 -0.30
N LEU A 27 18.64 -1.86 -0.10
CA LEU A 27 17.68 -1.68 -1.22
C LEU A 27 16.76 -0.46 -1.06
N TYR A 28 16.28 -0.18 0.15
CA TYR A 28 15.33 0.91 0.41
C TYR A 28 15.57 1.57 1.77
N ASP A 29 15.53 2.90 1.83
CA ASP A 29 15.78 3.70 3.05
C ASP A 29 14.61 3.65 4.07
N LEU A 30 14.22 2.45 4.50
CA LEU A 30 13.09 2.20 5.41
C LEU A 30 13.59 2.07 6.85
N ARG A 31 13.78 3.18 7.54
CA ARG A 31 14.45 3.21 8.87
C ARG A 31 13.51 3.09 10.05
N THR A 32 12.23 3.32 9.82
CA THR A 32 11.22 3.35 10.88
C THR A 32 10.03 2.49 10.50
N VAL A 33 9.24 2.12 11.52
CA VAL A 33 7.95 1.45 11.31
C VAL A 33 7.05 2.27 10.38
N ASP A 34 7.08 3.59 10.51
CA ASP A 34 6.28 4.50 9.68
C ASP A 34 6.70 4.45 8.20
N ASP A 35 8.00 4.35 7.91
CA ASP A 35 8.50 4.20 6.54
C ASP A 35 8.02 2.89 5.91
N ILE A 36 8.09 1.80 6.68
CA ILE A 36 7.60 0.48 6.26
C ILE A 36 6.11 0.54 5.95
N VAL A 37 5.31 1.08 6.88
CA VAL A 37 3.86 1.21 6.73
C VAL A 37 3.51 2.03 5.48
N LYS A 38 4.20 3.15 5.25
CA LYS A 38 4.01 3.99 4.06
C LYS A 38 4.37 3.26 2.77
N HIS A 39 5.49 2.54 2.75
CA HIS A 39 5.93 1.78 1.59
C HIS A 39 4.94 0.68 1.21
N VAL A 40 4.49 -0.09 2.21
CA VAL A 40 3.50 -1.16 2.02
C VAL A 40 2.15 -0.57 1.59
N ALA A 41 1.67 0.48 2.24
CA ALA A 41 0.41 1.13 1.90
C ALA A 41 0.42 1.71 0.49
N TYR A 42 1.51 2.36 0.07
CA TYR A 42 1.67 2.89 -1.28
C TYR A 42 1.54 1.79 -2.33
N ASN A 43 2.24 0.66 -2.14
CA ASN A 43 2.17 -0.44 -3.10
C ASN A 43 0.79 -1.10 -3.15
N LEU A 44 0.11 -1.23 -2.01
CA LEU A 44 -1.25 -1.78 -1.96
C LEU A 44 -2.27 -0.87 -2.66
N ILE A 45 -2.16 0.45 -2.49
CA ILE A 45 -3.15 1.42 -2.97
C ILE A 45 -2.84 1.88 -4.40
N GLU A 46 -1.63 2.38 -4.64
CA GLU A 46 -1.26 3.01 -5.92
C GLU A 46 -0.82 1.98 -6.95
N ASN A 47 -0.04 0.97 -6.55
CA ASN A 47 0.45 -0.06 -7.48
C ASN A 47 -0.51 -1.26 -7.59
N GLY A 48 -1.43 -1.43 -6.64
CA GLY A 48 -2.40 -2.53 -6.63
C GLY A 48 -1.78 -3.91 -6.47
N ILE A 49 -0.61 -4.02 -5.83
CA ILE A 49 0.11 -5.29 -5.64
C ILE A 49 0.05 -5.79 -4.20
N GLY A 50 0.05 -7.12 -4.02
CA GLY A 50 0.13 -7.77 -2.72
C GLY A 50 1.56 -7.88 -2.17
N LEU A 51 1.69 -8.32 -0.91
CA LEU A 51 2.99 -8.58 -0.27
C LEU A 51 3.78 -9.65 -1.03
N SER A 52 3.11 -10.68 -1.53
CA SER A 52 3.69 -11.78 -2.32
C SER A 52 4.37 -11.30 -3.62
N GLN A 53 4.09 -10.07 -4.05
CA GLN A 53 4.65 -9.44 -5.24
C GLN A 53 5.61 -8.29 -4.91
N MET A 54 5.82 -8.00 -3.61
CA MET A 54 6.64 -6.90 -3.14
C MET A 54 8.01 -7.43 -2.71
N ASP A 55 9.07 -6.90 -3.33
CA ASP A 55 10.43 -7.24 -2.93
C ASP A 55 10.63 -6.95 -1.44
N GLY A 56 11.17 -7.93 -0.70
CA GLY A 56 11.32 -7.87 0.76
C GLY A 56 10.17 -8.50 1.55
N TRP A 57 8.99 -8.64 0.96
CA TRP A 57 7.82 -9.27 1.59
C TRP A 57 7.23 -10.42 0.77
N ALA A 58 7.90 -10.86 -0.29
CA ALA A 58 7.41 -11.93 -1.18
C ALA A 58 7.10 -13.25 -0.46
N ASP A 59 7.77 -13.52 0.67
CA ASP A 59 7.53 -14.69 1.52
C ASP A 59 6.35 -14.50 2.50
N GLN A 60 5.80 -13.30 2.61
CA GLN A 60 4.65 -13.00 3.47
C GLN A 60 3.33 -13.26 2.73
N PRO A 61 2.32 -13.83 3.40
CA PRO A 61 1.00 -13.98 2.81
C PRO A 61 0.31 -12.62 2.68
N ASP A 62 -0.37 -12.37 1.56
CA ASP A 62 -1.12 -11.13 1.30
C ASP A 62 -2.19 -10.82 2.36
N SER A 63 -2.62 -11.83 3.13
CA SER A 63 -3.54 -11.62 4.26
C SER A 63 -2.96 -10.72 5.37
N ASN A 64 -1.63 -10.61 5.46
CA ASN A 64 -0.95 -9.83 6.48
C ASN A 64 -0.96 -8.32 6.21
N ALA A 65 -1.21 -7.88 4.97
CA ALA A 65 -1.43 -6.47 4.67
C ALA A 65 -2.48 -6.29 3.56
N ARG A 66 -3.55 -5.55 3.85
CA ARG A 66 -4.62 -5.30 2.87
C ARG A 66 -5.32 -3.97 3.11
N VAL A 67 -5.83 -3.38 2.04
CA VAL A 67 -6.79 -2.27 2.11
C VAL A 67 -8.11 -2.83 2.68
N ILE A 68 -8.58 -2.26 3.78
CA ILE A 68 -9.84 -2.65 4.43
C ILE A 68 -10.96 -1.64 4.18
N ASP A 69 -10.61 -0.44 3.76
CA ASP A 69 -11.54 0.58 3.31
C ASP A 69 -10.92 1.29 2.10
N TRP A 70 -11.52 1.11 0.93
CA TRP A 70 -11.07 1.74 -0.30
C TRP A 70 -11.62 3.17 -0.36
N PRO A 71 -10.90 4.11 -1.01
CA PRO A 71 -11.41 5.45 -1.13
C PRO A 71 -12.76 5.46 -1.82
N GLU A 72 -13.76 6.04 -1.16
CA GLU A 72 -14.98 6.46 -1.82
C GLU A 72 -14.64 7.65 -2.72
N PHE A 73 -14.63 7.40 -4.02
CA PHE A 73 -14.50 8.48 -5.00
C PHE A 73 -15.89 9.08 -5.24
N TYR A 74 -16.03 10.37 -4.93
CA TYR A 74 -17.17 11.16 -5.35
C TYR A 74 -16.86 11.73 -6.73
N TYR A 75 -17.68 11.42 -7.73
CA TYR A 75 -17.56 11.98 -9.08
C TYR A 75 -18.94 12.42 -9.58
N ASP A 76 -18.96 13.54 -10.29
CA ASP A 76 -20.09 13.95 -11.13
C ASP A 76 -19.82 13.43 -12.55
N LEU A 77 -20.57 12.43 -13.00
CA LEU A 77 -20.50 11.93 -14.38
C LEU A 77 -21.39 12.77 -15.29
N GLU A 78 -20.79 13.47 -16.24
CA GLU A 78 -21.51 13.96 -17.43
C GLU A 78 -21.16 13.05 -18.62
N VAL A 79 -22.11 12.20 -19.04
CA VAL A 79 -21.97 11.39 -20.24
C VAL A 79 -22.43 12.22 -21.44
N VAL A 80 -21.50 12.63 -22.29
CA VAL A 80 -21.81 13.36 -23.53
C VAL A 80 -21.75 12.38 -24.71
N GLU A 81 -22.90 12.08 -25.32
CA GLU A 81 -22.93 11.37 -26.60
C GLU A 81 -22.52 12.32 -27.73
N MET A 82 -21.42 11.99 -28.42
CA MET A 82 -21.05 12.66 -29.67
C MET A 82 -21.86 12.05 -30.83
N LYS A 83 -22.56 12.91 -31.58
CA LYS A 83 -23.24 12.55 -32.83
C LYS A 83 -22.27 12.54 -34.02
#